data_AF-W4GPG9-F1
#
_entry.id   AF-W4GPG9-F1
#
_cell.length_a   1.000
_cell.length_b   1.000
_cell.length_c   1.000
_cell.angle_alpha   90.00
_cell.angle_beta   90.00
_cell.angle_gamma   90.00
#
_symmetry.space_group_name_H-M   'P 1'
#
loop_
_entity.id
_entity.type
_entity.pdbx_description
1 polymer ?
#
loop_
_entity_poly.entity_id
_entity_poly.type
_entity_poly.pdbx_seq_one_letter_code
_entity_poly.pdbx_strand_id
1 'polypeptide(L)' 'MVLFEYLTKISPAQAIGQSVVGAFALSGLVWGGFRYTGEDFGGALPGEPKTTSAEWQAATRDYIVAQKMNPISSYRK' A
#
# COMPACT_ATOMS: atom_id res chain seq x y z
N MET A 1 -4.85 30.68 -18.43
CA MET A 1 -3.57 30.79 -19.16
C MET A 1 -2.40 31.15 -18.23
N VAL A 2 -2.38 30.64 -16.99
CA VAL A 2 -1.33 30.99 -16.00
C VAL A 2 -0.28 29.87 -15.88
N LEU A 3 -0.70 28.62 -16.09
CA LEU A 3 0.18 27.45 -15.99
C LEU A 3 1.23 27.40 -17.11
N PHE A 4 0.85 27.78 -18.33
CA PHE A 4 1.74 27.74 -19.49
C PHE A 4 2.86 28.79 -19.41
N GLU A 5 2.56 29.99 -18.91
CA GLU A 5 3.57 31.03 -18.63
C GLU A 5 4.46 30.71 -17.42
N TYR A 6 3.95 29.93 -16.45
CA TYR A 6 4.76 29.50 -15.32
C TYR A 6 5.76 28.43 -15.73
N LEU A 7 5.35 27.47 -16.56
CA LEU A 7 6.19 26.37 -17.05
C LEU A 7 7.36 26.84 -17.94
N THR A 8 7.23 27.95 -18.67
CA THR A 8 8.31 28.51 -19.49
C THR A 8 9.37 29.26 -18.68
N LYS A 9 9.11 29.54 -17.39
CA LYS A 9 10.03 30.25 -16.48
C LYS A 9 10.86 29.32 -15.58
N ILE A 10 10.65 28.00 -15.68
CA ILE A 10 11.31 27.01 -14.83
C ILE A 10 12.45 26.36 -15.62
N SER A 11 13.60 26.14 -14.97
CA SER A 11 14.69 25.39 -15.60
C SER A 11 14.22 23.96 -15.95
N PRO A 12 14.70 23.35 -17.06
CA PRO A 12 14.27 22.01 -17.45
C PRO A 12 14.46 20.96 -16.34
N ALA A 13 15.53 21.07 -15.55
CA ALA A 13 15.79 20.19 -14.42
C ALA A 13 14.73 20.31 -13.32
N GLN A 14 14.29 21.53 -12.98
CA GLN A 14 13.22 21.74 -12.01
C GLN A 14 11.85 21.29 -12.55
N ALA A 15 11.58 21.49 -13.84
CA ALA A 15 10.34 21.01 -14.46
C ALA A 15 10.23 19.47 -14.41
N ILE A 16 11.32 18.76 -14.66
CA ILE A 16 11.38 17.29 -14.52
C ILE A 16 11.14 16.89 -13.07
N GLY A 17 11.84 17.51 -12.12
CA GLY A 17 11.68 17.21 -10.69
C GLY A 17 10.24 17.41 -10.20
N GLN A 18 9.61 18.53 -10.54
CA GLN A 18 8.23 18.81 -10.17
C GLN A 18 7.24 17.82 -10.83
N SER A 19 7.48 17.44 -12.08
CA SER A 19 6.62 16.47 -12.79
C SER A 19 6.66 15.09 -12.13
N VAL A 20 7.85 14.63 -11.73
CA VAL A 20 8.02 13.33 -11.06
C VAL A 20 7.31 13.33 -9.69
N VAL A 21 7.54 14.36 -8.88
CA VAL A 21 6.89 14.48 -7.57
C VAL A 21 5.37 14.58 -7.71
N GLY A 22 4.90 15.38 -8.67
CA GLY A 22 3.47 15.51 -8.97
C GLY A 22 2.83 14.18 -9.37
N ALA A 23 3.51 13.38 -10.21
CA ALA A 23 3.02 12.07 -10.62
C ALA A 23 2.89 11.09 -9.44
N PHE A 24 3.87 11.04 -8.54
CA PHE A 24 3.81 10.18 -7.35
C PHE A 24 2.69 10.61 -6.39
N ALA A 25 2.55 11.92 -6.17
CA ALA A 25 1.49 12.45 -5.32
C ALA A 25 0.09 12.09 -5.84
N LEU A 26 -0.14 12.30 -7.15
CA LEU A 26 -1.42 11.97 -7.78
C LEU A 26 -1.69 10.46 -7.74
N SER A 27 -0.67 9.63 -7.98
CA SER A 27 -0.78 8.17 -7.91
C SER A 27 -1.20 7.70 -6.52
N GLY A 28 -0.61 8.28 -5.46
CA GLY A 28 -0.97 7.97 -4.08
C GLY A 28 -2.41 8.34 -3.73
N LEU A 29 -2.89 9.49 -4.22
CA LEU A 29 -4.28 9.93 -4.02
C LEU A 29 -5.28 9.01 -4.71
N VAL A 30 -5.00 8.59 -5.96
CA VAL A 30 -5.85 7.67 -6.71
C VAL A 30 -5.92 6.30 -6.04
N TRP A 31 -4.76 5.76 -5.62
CA TRP A 31 -4.71 4.50 -4.88
C TRP A 31 -5.52 4.56 -3.58
N GLY A 32 -5.32 5.63 -2.78
CA GLY A 32 -6.07 5.84 -1.54
C GLY A 32 -7.58 5.96 -1.79
N GLY A 33 -7.98 6.69 -2.84
CA GLY A 33 -9.38 6.80 -3.25
C GLY A 33 -10.02 5.44 -3.47
N PHE A 34 -9.42 4.59 -4.31
CA PHE A 34 -9.91 3.22 -4.54
C PHE A 34 -9.91 2.36 -3.26
N ARG A 35 -8.91 2.56 -2.39
CA ARG A 35 -8.76 1.83 -1.14
C ARG A 35 -9.89 2.11 -0.15
N TYR A 36 -10.46 3.31 -0.12
CA TYR A 36 -11.41 3.73 0.92
C TYR A 36 -12.86 3.87 0.46
N THR A 37 -13.15 3.75 -0.85
CA THR A 37 -14.51 3.86 -1.39
C THR A 37 -15.08 2.57 -1.98
N GLY A 38 -14.30 1.48 -1.99
CA GLY A 38 -14.73 0.15 -2.48
C GLY A 38 -15.71 -0.58 -1.54
N GLU A 39 -16.43 -1.56 -2.10
CA GLU A 39 -17.61 -2.22 -1.52
C GLU A 39 -17.35 -3.15 -0.32
N ASP A 40 -16.09 -3.44 0.00
CA ASP A 40 -15.76 -4.37 1.09
C ASP A 40 -15.35 -3.63 2.36
N PHE A 41 -16.24 -3.55 3.34
CA PHE A 41 -15.98 -3.03 4.69
C PHE A 41 -15.80 -4.19 5.70
N GLY A 42 -14.59 -4.78 5.81
CA GLY A 42 -14.37 -5.82 6.83
C GLY A 42 -13.01 -6.54 6.90
N GLY A 43 -12.00 -6.13 6.14
CA GLY A 43 -10.61 -6.60 6.26
C GLY A 43 -9.73 -5.59 7.00
N ALA A 44 -8.45 -5.91 7.24
CA ALA A 44 -7.52 -4.95 7.87
C ALA A 44 -7.44 -3.60 7.11
N LEU A 45 -7.83 -3.62 5.82
CA LEU A 45 -8.24 -2.48 5.02
C LEU A 45 -9.46 -2.89 4.13
N PRO A 46 -10.28 -1.98 3.58
CA PRO A 46 -11.47 -2.32 2.76
C PRO A 46 -11.24 -3.26 1.54
N GLY A 47 -11.78 -4.47 1.47
CA GLY A 47 -11.51 -5.41 0.34
C GLY A 47 -10.64 -6.60 0.70
N GLU A 48 -10.11 -6.62 1.91
CA GLU A 48 -9.26 -7.73 2.32
C GLU A 48 -10.08 -8.86 2.96
N PRO A 49 -9.69 -10.12 2.70
CA PRO A 49 -10.29 -11.28 3.35
C PRO A 49 -10.22 -11.14 4.87
N LYS A 50 -11.26 -11.61 5.58
CA LYS A 50 -11.30 -11.65 7.06
C LYS A 50 -10.10 -12.38 7.68
N THR A 51 -9.43 -13.22 6.88
CA THR A 51 -8.21 -13.95 7.24
C THR A 51 -6.93 -13.09 7.24
N THR A 52 -6.98 -11.83 6.83
CA THR A 52 -5.84 -10.91 6.94
C THR A 52 -5.82 -10.12 8.24
N SER A 53 -6.89 -10.23 9.05
CA SER A 53 -6.98 -9.56 10.36
C SER A 53 -5.85 -9.98 11.30
N ALA A 54 -5.44 -9.07 12.18
CA ALA A 54 -4.37 -9.33 13.15
C ALA A 54 -4.70 -10.51 14.08
N GLU A 55 -5.97 -10.64 14.47
CA GLU A 55 -6.48 -11.75 15.28
C GLU A 55 -6.35 -13.09 14.54
N TRP A 56 -6.73 -13.12 13.26
CA TRP A 56 -6.59 -14.32 12.44
C TRP A 56 -5.13 -14.71 12.21
N GLN A 57 -4.26 -13.71 11.98
CA GLN A 57 -2.81 -13.97 11.84
C GLN A 57 -2.22 -14.54 13.14
N ALA A 58 -2.63 -14.04 14.30
CA ALA A 58 -2.19 -14.58 15.60
C ALA A 58 -2.67 -16.02 15.79
N ALA A 59 -3.95 -16.29 15.62
CA ALA A 59 -4.52 -17.64 15.74
C ALA A 59 -3.88 -18.63 14.74
N THR A 60 -3.61 -18.17 13.51
CA THR A 60 -2.96 -18.98 12.48
C THR A 60 -1.52 -19.32 12.84
N ARG A 61 -0.76 -18.39 13.45
CA ARG A 61 0.61 -18.66 13.91
C ARG A 61 0.65 -19.76 14.97
N ASP A 62 -0.24 -19.69 15.96
CA ASP A 62 -0.29 -20.69 17.04
C ASP A 62 -0.65 -22.08 16.49
N TYR A 63 -1.61 -22.13 15.55
CA TYR A 63 -1.96 -23.36 14.86
C TYR A 63 -0.80 -23.94 14.04
N ILE A 64 -0.07 -23.11 13.28
CA ILE A 64 1.10 -23.52 12.49
C ILE A 64 2.18 -24.16 13.37
N VAL A 65 2.42 -23.58 14.56
CA VAL A 65 3.37 -24.11 15.54
C VAL A 65 2.89 -25.46 16.09
N ALA A 66 1.62 -25.53 16.52
CA ALA A 66 1.04 -26.76 17.06
C ALA A 66 1.08 -27.93 16.06
N GLN A 67 0.83 -27.62 14.78
CA GLN A 67 0.84 -28.59 13.68
C GLN A 67 2.24 -28.88 13.12
N LYS A 68 3.28 -28.20 13.62
CA LYS A 68 4.66 -28.31 13.12
C LYS A 68 4.74 -28.16 11.59
N MET A 69 3.96 -27.26 11.00
CA MET A 69 3.81 -27.16 9.55
C MET A 69 5.10 -26.74 8.82
N ASN A 70 6.04 -26.08 9.50
CA ASN A 70 7.38 -25.80 8.98
C ASN A 70 8.45 -26.30 9.96
N PRO A 71 8.60 -27.64 10.09
CA PRO A 71 9.33 -28.24 11.20
C PRO A 71 10.81 -27.86 11.15
N ILE A 72 11.42 -27.79 9.97
CA ILE A 72 12.85 -27.52 9.77
C ILE A 72 13.24 -26.11 10.23
N SER A 73 12.41 -25.11 9.93
CA SER A 73 12.69 -23.71 10.33
C SER A 73 12.47 -23.46 11.83
N SER A 74 11.52 -24.17 12.45
CA SER A 74 11.19 -24.01 13.88
C SER A 74 12.23 -24.59 14.85
N TYR A 75 13.09 -25.51 14.42
CA TYR A 75 14.21 -26.03 15.21
C TYR A 75 15.50 -25.22 15.09
N ARG A 76 15.54 -24.20 14.21
CA ARG A 76 16.74 -23.40 13.91
C ARG A 76 16.76 -22.05 14.65
N LYS A 77 15.94 -21.87 15.69
CA LYS A 77 15.99 -20.71 16.58
C LYS A 77 16.96 -20.93 17.74
#